data_AF-A0A377XK79-F1
#
_entry.id   AF-A0A377XK79-F1
#
_cell.length_a   1.000
_cell.length_b   1.000
_cell.length_c   1.000
_cell.angle_alpha   90.00
_cell.angle_beta   90.00
_cell.angle_gamma   90.00
#
_symmetry.space_group_name_H-M   'P 1'
#
loop_
_entity.id
_entity.type
_entity.pdbx_description
1 polymer ?
#
loop_
_entity_poly.entity_id
_entity_poly.type
_entity_poly.pdbx_seq_one_letter_code
_entity_poly.pdbx_strand_id
1 'polypeptide(L)'
;MLESDVDGLMQSVKLNAGQAGQQLPDDATLRHQILERLIMDQIVLQMGQKMGVKISEDQLDQAIANIAKQNNMTLDQMRSRLAYEGINYNTYRNQIRKEMLISEVRNNEVRRRITVLPQEVEALAKQIGDQNDASTELNLSHILIPLPENPTSDEVAAAQEQANSIVEQARNGANFGKLAITYSADQQALKGGQMGWGRIQELPGIFAQALSTAEERGYRRSDSFRRWFPHSESQRPARWYPEYLRYRGSRPSHSAETVADHERRPGSG
;
A
#
# COMPACT_ATOMS: atom_id res chain seq x y z
N MET A 1 -25.35 3.15 1.49
CA MET A 1 -24.29 3.24 2.52
C MET A 1 -24.91 3.85 3.77
N LEU A 2 -24.53 3.37 4.95
CA LEU A 2 -25.00 3.92 6.21
C LEU A 2 -23.98 4.93 6.74
N GLU A 3 -24.44 5.99 7.38
CA GLU A 3 -23.58 6.97 8.07
C GLU A 3 -22.65 6.29 9.08
N SER A 4 -23.14 5.23 9.73
CA SER A 4 -22.36 4.39 10.64
C SER A 4 -21.16 3.70 9.99
N ASP A 5 -21.23 3.38 8.69
CA ASP A 5 -20.12 2.74 7.97
C ASP A 5 -18.97 3.74 7.77
N VAL A 6 -19.33 4.99 7.45
CA VAL A 6 -18.38 6.11 7.29
C VAL A 6 -17.68 6.41 8.61
N ASP A 7 -18.45 6.55 9.68
CA ASP A 7 -17.93 6.86 11.01
C ASP A 7 -17.03 5.74 11.54
N GLY A 8 -17.44 4.48 11.34
CA GLY A 8 -16.64 3.32 11.73
C GLY A 8 -15.29 3.26 11.01
N LEU A 9 -15.28 3.47 9.68
CA LEU A 9 -14.04 3.48 8.91
C LEU A 9 -13.18 4.71 9.25
N MET A 10 -13.79 5.87 9.48
CA MET A 10 -13.11 7.09 9.94
C MET A 10 -12.38 6.86 11.26
N GLN A 11 -13.06 6.26 12.24
CA GLN A 11 -12.46 5.93 13.52
C GLN A 11 -11.30 4.94 13.35
N SER A 12 -11.47 3.90 12.52
CA SER A 12 -10.40 2.93 12.25
C SER A 12 -9.18 3.58 11.61
N VAL A 13 -9.36 4.44 10.61
CA VAL A 13 -8.25 5.15 9.95
C VAL A 13 -7.54 6.09 10.93
N LYS A 14 -8.28 6.85 11.74
CA LYS A 14 -7.71 7.74 12.77
C LYS A 14 -6.91 6.98 13.83
N LEU A 15 -7.43 5.85 14.31
CA LEU A 15 -6.73 4.99 15.27
C LEU A 15 -5.43 4.44 14.69
N ASN A 16 -5.50 3.87 13.48
CA ASN A 16 -4.34 3.30 12.80
C ASN A 16 -3.28 4.37 12.52
N ALA A 17 -3.70 5.55 12.06
CA ALA A 17 -2.78 6.66 11.80
C ALA A 17 -2.12 7.18 13.08
N GLY A 18 -2.87 7.31 14.18
CA GLY A 18 -2.33 7.69 15.48
C GLY A 18 -1.29 6.69 16.02
N GLN A 19 -1.53 5.39 15.84
CA GLN A 19 -0.57 4.34 16.23
C GLN A 19 0.68 4.33 15.33
N ALA A 20 0.52 4.61 14.04
CA ALA A 20 1.61 4.64 13.08
C ALA A 20 2.40 5.96 13.07
N GLY A 21 1.95 6.99 13.80
CA GLY A 21 2.50 8.35 13.69
C GLY A 21 2.27 8.99 12.31
N GLN A 22 1.29 8.48 11.56
CA GLN A 22 0.95 8.95 10.23
C GLN A 22 0.11 10.23 10.33
N GLN A 23 0.52 11.28 9.61
CA GLN A 23 -0.27 12.50 9.51
C GLN A 23 -1.47 12.28 8.59
N LEU A 24 -2.63 12.75 9.04
CA LEU A 24 -3.87 12.73 8.27
C LEU A 24 -4.16 14.12 7.67
N PRO A 25 -4.91 14.19 6.56
CA PRO A 25 -5.53 15.44 6.12
C PRO A 25 -6.63 15.88 7.10
N ASP A 26 -7.27 17.01 6.81
CA ASP A 26 -8.45 17.45 7.55
C ASP A 26 -9.60 16.43 7.44
N ASP A 27 -10.54 16.50 8.38
CA ASP A 27 -11.65 15.55 8.49
C ASP A 27 -12.57 15.55 7.26
N ALA A 28 -12.74 16.69 6.58
CA ALA A 28 -13.62 16.76 5.40
C ALA A 28 -12.98 16.03 4.21
N THR A 29 -11.69 16.27 3.96
CA THR A 29 -10.90 15.54 2.96
C THR A 29 -10.87 14.05 3.27
N LEU A 30 -10.58 13.67 4.51
CA LEU A 30 -10.53 12.26 4.90
C LEU A 30 -11.89 11.58 4.74
N ARG A 31 -12.98 12.27 5.08
CA ARG A 31 -14.34 11.76 4.92
C ARG A 31 -14.69 11.53 3.45
N HIS A 32 -14.29 12.43 2.55
CA HIS A 32 -14.47 12.24 1.12
C HIS A 32 -13.77 10.97 0.62
N GLN A 33 -12.52 10.75 1.03
CA GLN A 33 -11.75 9.55 0.66
C GLN A 33 -12.37 8.25 1.18
N ILE A 34 -12.90 8.28 2.40
CA ILE A 34 -13.64 7.17 2.99
C ILE A 34 -14.94 6.90 2.23
N LEU A 35 -15.66 7.94 1.82
CA LEU A 35 -16.88 7.80 1.03
C LEU A 35 -16.58 7.16 -0.32
N GLU A 36 -15.58 7.63 -1.06
CA GLU A 36 -15.16 7.04 -2.34
C GLU A 36 -14.81 5.56 -2.18
N ARG A 37 -14.06 5.23 -1.11
CA ARG A 37 -13.73 3.83 -0.81
C ARG A 37 -14.97 2.98 -0.56
N LEU A 38 -15.90 3.44 0.27
CA LEU A 38 -17.10 2.70 0.61
C LEU A 38 -18.07 2.58 -0.58
N ILE A 39 -18.13 3.60 -1.46
CA ILE A 39 -18.89 3.54 -2.71
C ILE A 39 -18.34 2.42 -3.59
N MET A 40 -17.03 2.39 -3.79
CA MET A 40 -16.37 1.34 -4.57
C MET A 40 -16.62 -0.05 -3.99
N ASP A 41 -16.45 -0.21 -2.67
CA ASP A 41 -16.70 -1.49 -1.99
C ASP A 41 -18.17 -1.92 -2.14
N GLN A 42 -19.12 -0.99 -2.05
CA GLN A 42 -20.53 -1.26 -2.25
C GLN A 42 -20.86 -1.72 -3.69
N ILE A 43 -20.24 -1.10 -4.71
CA ILE A 43 -20.40 -1.50 -6.12
C ILE A 43 -19.90 -2.93 -6.31
N VAL A 44 -18.71 -3.25 -5.80
CA VAL A 44 -18.12 -4.60 -5.91
C VAL A 44 -18.97 -5.64 -5.17
N LEU A 45 -19.50 -5.31 -3.98
CA LEU A 45 -20.39 -6.20 -3.24
C LEU A 45 -21.68 -6.50 -3.99
N GLN A 46 -22.31 -5.48 -4.60
CA GLN A 46 -23.52 -5.67 -5.41
C GLN A 46 -23.24 -6.53 -6.64
N MET A 47 -22.08 -6.34 -7.28
CA MET A 47 -21.64 -7.19 -8.39
C MET A 47 -21.46 -8.65 -7.95
N GLY A 48 -20.79 -8.90 -6.83
CA GLY A 48 -20.63 -10.24 -6.26
C GLY A 48 -21.96 -10.93 -5.97
N GLN A 49 -22.92 -10.19 -5.41
CA GLN A 49 -24.29 -10.68 -5.20
C GLN A 49 -24.97 -11.06 -6.51
N LYS A 50 -24.89 -10.20 -7.53
CA LYS A 50 -25.47 -10.46 -8.86
C LYS A 50 -24.84 -11.67 -9.54
N MET A 51 -23.54 -11.90 -9.34
CA MET A 51 -22.81 -13.04 -9.87
C MET A 51 -23.00 -14.33 -9.04
N GLY A 52 -23.69 -14.25 -7.90
CA GLY A 52 -23.89 -15.38 -7.00
C GLY A 52 -22.62 -15.84 -6.27
N VAL A 53 -21.60 -14.98 -6.15
CA VAL A 53 -20.37 -15.30 -5.42
C VAL A 53 -20.70 -15.41 -3.93
N LYS A 54 -20.29 -16.52 -3.32
CA LYS A 54 -20.51 -16.82 -1.90
C LYS A 54 -19.20 -17.27 -1.27
N ILE A 55 -18.99 -16.85 -0.03
CA ILE A 55 -17.91 -17.35 0.82
C ILE A 55 -18.51 -18.42 1.73
N SER A 56 -17.96 -19.63 1.68
CA SER A 56 -18.38 -20.71 2.59
C SER A 56 -17.94 -20.42 4.03
N GLU A 57 -18.63 -21.01 5.01
CA GLU A 57 -18.25 -20.84 6.42
C GLU A 57 -16.85 -21.39 6.71
N ASP A 58 -16.46 -22.50 6.08
CA ASP A 58 -15.12 -23.09 6.24
C ASP A 58 -14.01 -22.15 5.72
N GLN A 59 -14.23 -21.51 4.57
CA GLN A 59 -13.28 -20.51 4.04
C GLN A 59 -13.15 -19.32 4.98
N LEU A 60 -14.28 -18.87 5.54
CA LEU A 60 -14.31 -17.75 6.48
C LEU A 60 -13.59 -18.09 7.79
N ASP A 61 -13.82 -19.29 8.33
CA ASP A 61 -13.15 -19.78 9.53
C ASP A 61 -11.64 -19.89 9.32
N GLN A 62 -11.22 -20.44 8.18
CA GLN A 62 -9.81 -20.54 7.84
C GLN A 62 -9.15 -19.16 7.69
N ALA A 63 -9.84 -18.21 7.04
CA ALA A 63 -9.35 -16.84 6.91
C ALA A 63 -9.15 -16.18 8.28
N ILE A 64 -10.14 -16.28 9.18
CA ILE A 64 -10.04 -15.73 10.53
C ILE A 64 -8.93 -16.41 11.33
N ALA A 65 -8.78 -17.74 11.23
CA ALA A 65 -7.70 -18.46 11.87
C ALA A 65 -6.31 -18.00 11.37
N ASN A 66 -6.18 -17.73 10.07
CA ASN A 66 -4.96 -17.19 9.49
C ASN A 66 -4.65 -15.77 10.01
N ILE A 67 -5.67 -14.91 10.14
CA ILE A 67 -5.51 -13.57 10.73
C ILE A 67 -5.06 -13.69 12.20
N ALA A 68 -5.64 -14.61 12.97
CA ALA A 68 -5.22 -14.84 14.35
C ALA A 68 -3.75 -15.29 14.42
N LYS A 69 -3.36 -16.24 13.56
CA LYS A 69 -1.99 -16.72 13.45
C LYS A 69 -1.00 -15.61 13.05
N GLN A 70 -1.36 -14.76 12.09
CA GLN A 70 -0.53 -13.60 11.68
C GLN A 70 -0.32 -12.61 12.84
N ASN A 71 -1.31 -12.51 13.74
CA ASN A 71 -1.22 -11.68 14.95
C ASN A 71 -0.65 -12.46 16.16
N ASN A 72 -0.03 -13.62 15.93
CA ASN A 72 0.59 -14.47 16.95
C ASN A 72 -0.36 -14.85 18.10
N MET A 73 -1.64 -15.07 17.79
CA MET A 73 -2.67 -15.46 18.77
C MET A 73 -3.51 -16.63 18.29
N THR A 74 -4.12 -17.35 19.22
CA THR A 74 -5.12 -18.39 18.92
C THR A 74 -6.47 -17.75 18.61
N LEU A 75 -7.38 -18.53 18.03
CA LEU A 75 -8.75 -18.07 17.75
C LEU A 75 -9.49 -17.66 19.03
N ASP A 76 -9.31 -18.41 20.13
CA ASP A 76 -9.95 -18.08 21.41
C ASP A 76 -9.38 -16.82 22.05
N GLN A 77 -8.07 -16.59 21.91
CA GLN A 77 -7.43 -15.34 22.33
C GLN A 77 -7.95 -14.16 21.51
N MET A 78 -8.11 -14.32 20.20
CA MET A 78 -8.71 -13.30 19.34
C MET A 78 -10.15 -12.98 19.74
N ARG A 79 -10.98 -14.00 19.97
CA ARG A 79 -12.37 -13.83 20.44
C ARG A 79 -12.43 -13.07 21.76
N SER A 80 -11.57 -13.43 22.71
CA SER A 80 -11.49 -12.76 24.02
C SER A 80 -11.08 -11.30 23.87
N ARG A 81 -10.12 -11.01 22.98
CA ARG A 81 -9.69 -9.64 22.68
C ARG A 81 -10.80 -8.81 22.04
N LEU A 82 -11.49 -9.35 21.04
CA LEU A 82 -12.63 -8.68 20.40
C LEU A 82 -13.73 -8.36 21.43
N ALA A 83 -14.04 -9.29 22.33
CA ALA A 83 -15.00 -9.06 23.40
C ALA A 83 -14.54 -7.96 24.38
N TYR A 84 -13.25 -7.91 24.73
CA TYR A 84 -12.68 -6.84 25.54
C TYR A 84 -12.77 -5.46 24.86
N GLU A 85 -12.59 -5.42 23.54
CA GLU A 85 -12.73 -4.22 22.70
C GLU A 85 -14.21 -3.88 22.40
N GLY A 86 -15.17 -4.64 22.93
CA GLY A 86 -16.60 -4.42 22.73
C GLY A 86 -17.13 -4.83 21.35
N ILE A 87 -16.34 -5.57 20.57
CA ILE A 87 -16.67 -5.99 19.21
C ILE A 87 -17.36 -7.36 19.24
N ASN A 88 -18.59 -7.42 18.71
CA ASN A 88 -19.30 -8.68 18.56
C ASN A 88 -18.62 -9.59 17.52
N TYR A 89 -18.37 -10.85 17.88
CA TYR A 89 -17.69 -11.79 17.00
C TYR A 89 -18.43 -12.05 15.68
N ASN A 90 -19.76 -12.11 15.68
CA ASN A 90 -20.53 -12.28 14.44
C ASN A 90 -20.44 -11.06 13.53
N THR A 91 -20.42 -9.85 14.10
CA THR A 91 -20.17 -8.62 13.34
C THR A 91 -18.79 -8.65 12.69
N TYR A 92 -17.76 -9.04 13.45
CA TYR A 92 -16.40 -9.22 12.92
C TYR A 92 -16.36 -10.26 11.79
N ARG A 93 -16.97 -11.44 11.98
CA ARG A 93 -17.10 -12.47 10.93
C ARG A 93 -17.75 -11.92 9.66
N ASN A 94 -18.85 -11.16 9.81
CA ASN A 94 -19.56 -10.57 8.69
C ASN A 94 -18.69 -9.54 7.94
N GLN A 95 -17.86 -8.79 8.66
CA GLN A 95 -16.90 -7.86 8.06
C GLN A 95 -15.84 -8.59 7.24
N ILE A 96 -15.20 -9.63 7.82
CA ILE A 96 -14.24 -10.45 7.08
C ILE A 96 -14.88 -11.10 5.86
N ARG A 97 -16.12 -11.58 5.97
CA ARG A 97 -16.86 -12.14 4.82
C ARG A 97 -17.03 -11.12 3.69
N LYS A 98 -17.36 -9.86 4.01
CA LYS A 98 -17.47 -8.78 3.01
C LYS A 98 -16.12 -8.54 2.32
N GLU A 99 -15.03 -8.47 3.09
CA GLU A 99 -13.68 -8.26 2.56
C GLU A 99 -13.24 -9.39 1.63
N MET A 100 -13.51 -10.64 2.02
CA MET A 100 -13.25 -11.81 1.18
C MET A 100 -14.08 -11.77 -0.11
N LEU A 101 -15.37 -11.44 -0.02
CA LEU A 101 -16.23 -11.32 -1.20
C LEU A 101 -15.73 -10.25 -2.17
N ILE A 102 -15.32 -9.08 -1.67
CA ILE A 102 -14.74 -7.99 -2.47
C ILE A 102 -13.46 -8.47 -3.17
N SER A 103 -12.57 -9.13 -2.43
CA SER A 103 -11.32 -9.67 -2.96
C SER A 103 -11.56 -10.69 -4.08
N GLU A 104 -12.45 -11.65 -3.86
CA GLU A 104 -12.80 -12.67 -4.85
C GLU A 104 -13.38 -12.08 -6.13
N VAL A 105 -14.34 -11.15 -6.02
CA VAL A 105 -14.94 -10.48 -7.18
C VAL A 105 -13.89 -9.71 -7.96
N ARG A 106 -13.06 -8.92 -7.27
CA ARG A 106 -11.98 -8.15 -7.91
C ARG A 106 -11.01 -9.06 -8.65
N ASN A 107 -10.55 -10.13 -8.01
CA ASN A 107 -9.59 -11.06 -8.61
C ASN A 107 -10.18 -11.76 -9.84
N ASN A 108 -11.46 -12.16 -9.79
CA ASN A 108 -12.13 -12.81 -10.92
C ASN A 108 -12.30 -11.85 -12.10
N GLU A 109 -12.78 -10.62 -11.85
CA GLU A 109 -12.99 -9.63 -12.90
C GLU A 109 -11.68 -9.14 -13.52
N VAL A 110 -10.62 -8.97 -12.73
CA VAL A 110 -9.27 -8.66 -13.26
C VAL A 110 -8.77 -9.82 -14.13
N ARG A 111 -8.83 -11.07 -13.65
CA ARG A 111 -8.37 -12.25 -14.43
C ARG A 111 -9.11 -12.41 -15.75
N ARG A 112 -10.42 -12.11 -15.80
CA ARG A 112 -11.22 -12.18 -17.03
C ARG A 112 -10.81 -11.16 -18.09
N ARG A 113 -10.27 -10.02 -17.67
CA ARG A 113 -9.88 -8.92 -18.57
C ARG A 113 -8.42 -9.00 -19.01
N ILE A 114 -7.59 -9.79 -18.34
CA ILE A 114 -6.19 -10.00 -18.75
C ILE A 114 -6.16 -10.86 -20.02
N THR A 115 -5.69 -10.28 -21.11
CA THR A 115 -5.33 -10.99 -22.34
C THR A 115 -3.82 -11.03 -22.43
N VAL A 116 -3.23 -12.22 -22.57
CA VAL A 116 -1.79 -12.39 -22.76
C VAL A 116 -1.55 -12.82 -24.20
N LEU A 117 -0.83 -12.02 -24.97
CA LEU A 117 -0.50 -12.37 -26.35
C LEU A 117 0.74 -13.29 -26.35
N PRO A 118 0.78 -14.36 -27.15
CA PRO A 118 1.96 -15.25 -27.20
C PRO A 118 3.27 -14.52 -27.51
N GLN A 119 3.19 -13.49 -28.35
CA GLN A 119 4.33 -12.65 -28.73
C GLN A 119 4.89 -11.84 -27.54
N GLU A 120 4.05 -11.43 -26.59
CA GLU A 120 4.47 -10.73 -25.37
C GLU A 120 5.26 -11.66 -24.45
N VAL A 121 4.86 -12.94 -24.37
CA VAL A 121 5.57 -13.95 -23.56
C VAL A 121 6.95 -14.22 -24.13
N GLU A 122 7.08 -14.39 -25.45
CA GLU A 122 8.37 -14.62 -26.11
C GLU A 122 9.30 -13.40 -26.03
N ALA A 123 8.75 -12.19 -26.19
CA ALA A 123 9.51 -10.95 -26.03
C ALA A 123 10.03 -10.80 -24.61
N LEU A 124 9.19 -11.05 -23.60
CA LEU A 124 9.56 -10.98 -22.19
C LEU A 124 10.59 -12.07 -21.82
N ALA A 125 10.43 -13.30 -22.32
CA ALA A 125 11.38 -14.39 -22.05
C ALA A 125 12.80 -14.09 -22.55
N LYS A 126 12.93 -13.45 -23.73
CA LYS A 126 14.22 -12.97 -24.25
C LYS A 126 14.78 -11.84 -23.38
N GLN A 127 13.94 -10.88 -22.99
CA GLN A 127 14.35 -9.74 -22.16
C GLN A 127 14.82 -10.17 -20.75
N ILE A 128 14.17 -11.15 -20.13
CA ILE A 128 14.54 -11.67 -18.80
C ILE A 128 15.85 -12.48 -18.87
N GLY A 129 16.08 -13.23 -19.95
CA GLY A 129 17.32 -14.00 -20.14
C GLY A 129 18.60 -13.15 -20.16
N ASP A 130 18.47 -11.85 -20.47
CA ASP A 130 19.57 -10.90 -20.57
C ASP A 130 19.79 -10.08 -19.27
N GLN A 131 18.89 -10.16 -18.28
CA GLN A 131 19.00 -9.42 -17.02
C GLN A 131 19.56 -10.32 -15.89
N ASN A 132 20.88 -10.35 -15.74
CA ASN A 132 21.53 -10.97 -14.60
C ASN A 132 21.42 -10.11 -13.32
N ASP A 133 20.95 -10.78 -12.27
CA ASP A 133 20.88 -10.47 -10.84
C ASP A 133 21.53 -9.18 -10.31
N ALA A 134 20.67 -8.19 -10.04
CA ALA A 134 20.88 -7.27 -8.92
C ALA A 134 19.57 -7.18 -8.13
N SER A 135 19.47 -7.95 -7.05
CA SER A 135 18.33 -8.02 -6.12
C SER A 135 18.24 -6.78 -5.23
N THR A 136 18.01 -5.62 -5.84
CA THR A 136 17.71 -4.41 -5.08
C THR A 136 16.26 -4.46 -4.62
N GLU A 137 16.07 -4.58 -3.31
CA GLU A 137 14.78 -4.37 -2.65
C GLU A 137 14.64 -2.88 -2.30
N LEU A 138 13.45 -2.34 -2.58
CA LEU A 138 13.05 -0.96 -2.27
C LEU A 138 11.77 -0.99 -1.46
N ASN A 139 11.64 -0.11 -0.46
CA ASN A 139 10.37 0.14 0.22
C ASN A 139 9.73 1.40 -0.34
N LEU A 140 8.63 1.27 -1.08
CA LEU A 140 8.06 2.39 -1.84
C LEU A 140 6.71 2.83 -1.29
N SER A 141 6.41 4.11 -1.50
CA SER A 141 5.05 4.65 -1.39
C SER A 141 4.60 5.23 -2.72
N HIS A 142 3.31 5.12 -3.02
CA HIS A 142 2.70 5.45 -4.31
C HIS A 142 1.47 6.36 -4.17
N ILE A 143 1.29 7.24 -5.17
CA ILE A 143 0.12 8.10 -5.31
C ILE A 143 -0.36 7.98 -6.75
N LEU A 144 -1.60 7.54 -6.94
CA LEU A 144 -2.23 7.46 -8.25
C LEU A 144 -3.18 8.62 -8.46
N ILE A 145 -2.99 9.40 -9.52
CA ILE A 145 -3.98 10.36 -10.01
C ILE A 145 -4.79 9.66 -11.10
N PRO A 146 -6.11 9.44 -10.89
CA PRO A 146 -6.90 8.62 -11.80
C PRO A 146 -7.16 9.36 -13.12
N LEU A 147 -7.13 8.61 -14.21
CA LEU A 147 -7.61 9.04 -15.53
C LEU A 147 -8.59 7.99 -16.07
N PRO A 148 -9.66 8.40 -16.79
CA PRO A 148 -10.52 7.46 -17.48
C PRO A 148 -9.77 6.76 -18.62
N GLU A 149 -10.32 5.63 -19.12
CA GLU A 149 -9.68 4.83 -20.18
C GLU A 149 -9.43 5.63 -21.48
N ASN A 150 -10.31 6.58 -21.80
CA ASN A 150 -10.20 7.45 -22.96
C ASN A 150 -10.33 8.91 -22.49
N PRO A 151 -9.25 9.50 -21.94
CA PRO A 151 -9.31 10.84 -21.40
C PRO A 151 -9.29 11.90 -22.50
N THR A 152 -9.96 13.01 -22.25
CA THR A 152 -9.84 14.23 -23.05
C THR A 152 -8.51 14.92 -22.78
N SER A 153 -8.09 15.79 -23.71
CA SER A 153 -6.85 16.58 -23.53
C SER A 153 -6.87 17.42 -22.25
N ASP A 154 -8.04 17.95 -21.89
CA ASP A 154 -8.21 18.79 -20.70
C ASP A 154 -8.11 17.97 -19.41
N GLU A 155 -8.65 16.74 -19.39
CA GLU A 155 -8.51 15.82 -18.25
C GLU A 155 -7.05 15.40 -18.05
N VAL A 156 -6.32 15.12 -19.14
CA VAL A 156 -4.88 14.80 -19.07
C VAL A 156 -4.09 15.99 -18.53
N ALA A 157 -4.36 17.20 -19.04
CA ALA A 157 -3.68 18.41 -18.59
C ALA A 157 -3.93 18.67 -17.09
N ALA A 158 -5.18 18.58 -16.64
CA ALA A 158 -5.54 18.76 -15.24
C ALA A 158 -4.90 17.71 -14.32
N ALA A 159 -4.92 16.43 -14.71
CA ALA A 159 -4.28 15.36 -13.95
C ALA A 159 -2.76 15.55 -13.86
N GLN A 160 -2.11 15.98 -14.95
CA GLN A 160 -0.68 16.26 -14.98
C GLN A 160 -0.31 17.46 -14.10
N GLU A 161 -1.09 18.54 -14.14
CA GLU A 161 -0.89 19.70 -13.26
C GLU A 161 -1.01 19.32 -11.79
N GLN A 162 -2.03 18.54 -11.43
CA GLN A 162 -2.20 18.02 -10.07
C GLN A 162 -1.04 17.12 -9.65
N ALA A 163 -0.63 16.18 -10.51
CA ALA A 163 0.51 15.32 -10.25
C ALA A 163 1.78 16.14 -10.01
N ASN A 164 2.08 17.12 -10.89
CA ASN A 164 3.23 18.00 -10.77
C ASN A 164 3.23 18.81 -9.46
N SER A 165 2.07 19.32 -9.03
CA SER A 165 1.94 20.02 -7.75
C SER A 165 2.26 19.09 -6.56
N ILE A 166 1.79 17.85 -6.60
CA ILE A 166 2.06 16.85 -5.55
C ILE A 166 3.55 16.49 -5.53
N VAL A 167 4.17 16.32 -6.70
CA VAL A 167 5.62 16.10 -6.84
C VAL A 167 6.41 17.24 -6.18
N GLU A 168 6.03 18.48 -6.46
CA GLU A 168 6.69 19.67 -5.93
C GLU A 168 6.55 19.74 -4.41
N GLN A 169 5.34 19.54 -3.87
CA GLN A 169 5.10 19.50 -2.43
C GLN A 169 5.92 18.40 -1.74
N ALA A 170 5.98 17.20 -2.32
CA ALA A 170 6.77 16.09 -1.80
C ALA A 170 8.27 16.42 -1.80
N ARG A 171 8.79 17.04 -2.88
CA ARG A 171 10.19 17.48 -2.97
C ARG A 171 10.53 18.60 -1.98
N ASN A 172 9.55 19.44 -1.65
CA ASN A 172 9.67 20.50 -0.66
C ASN A 172 9.49 20.00 0.79
N GLY A 173 9.37 18.68 1.00
CA GLY A 173 9.37 18.05 2.33
C GLY A 173 7.99 17.85 2.95
N ALA A 174 6.90 18.00 2.18
CA ALA A 174 5.58 17.61 2.66
C ALA A 174 5.53 16.10 2.97
N ASN A 175 4.72 15.71 3.96
CA ASN A 175 4.59 14.30 4.34
C ASN A 175 3.92 13.50 3.21
N PHE A 176 4.66 12.56 2.60
CA PHE A 176 4.18 11.79 1.45
C PHE A 176 2.94 10.95 1.77
N GLY A 177 2.91 10.30 2.93
CA GLY A 177 1.75 9.52 3.35
C GLY A 177 0.48 10.37 3.50
N LYS A 178 0.60 11.62 3.97
CA LYS A 178 -0.51 12.56 4.03
C LYS A 178 -0.99 12.93 2.62
N LEU A 179 -0.05 13.22 1.70
CA LEU A 179 -0.38 13.49 0.29
C LEU A 179 -1.08 12.29 -0.36
N ALA A 180 -0.63 11.08 -0.07
CA ALA A 180 -1.26 9.86 -0.56
C ALA A 180 -2.69 9.69 -0.04
N ILE A 181 -2.92 9.87 1.25
CA ILE A 181 -4.28 9.84 1.82
C ILE A 181 -5.17 10.93 1.22
N THR A 182 -4.58 12.09 0.88
CA THR A 182 -5.32 13.25 0.36
C THR A 182 -5.73 13.07 -1.09
N TYR A 183 -4.82 12.58 -1.94
CA TYR A 183 -4.95 12.66 -3.39
C TYR A 183 -4.92 11.33 -4.14
N SER A 184 -4.38 10.26 -3.54
CA SER A 184 -4.25 8.98 -4.24
C SER A 184 -5.62 8.32 -4.40
N ALA A 185 -5.91 7.84 -5.60
CA ALA A 185 -7.07 6.99 -5.89
C ALA A 185 -6.75 5.49 -5.79
N ASP A 186 -5.53 5.11 -5.40
CA ASP A 186 -5.16 3.70 -5.28
C ASP A 186 -5.69 3.03 -4.00
N GLN A 187 -5.59 1.71 -3.95
CA GLN A 187 -6.10 0.93 -2.82
C GLN A 187 -5.32 1.14 -1.51
N GLN A 188 -4.10 1.69 -1.60
CA GLN A 188 -3.24 1.93 -0.44
C GLN A 188 -3.31 3.38 0.06
N ALA A 189 -4.11 4.25 -0.59
CA ALA A 189 -4.26 5.66 -0.25
C ALA A 189 -4.49 5.89 1.25
N LEU A 190 -5.50 5.23 1.84
CA LEU A 190 -5.82 5.35 3.28
C LEU A 190 -4.73 4.80 4.22
N LYS A 191 -3.74 4.06 3.69
CA LYS A 191 -2.56 3.57 4.41
C LYS A 191 -1.30 4.38 4.06
N GLY A 192 -1.47 5.60 3.57
CA GLY A 192 -0.35 6.46 3.19
C GLY A 192 0.34 6.07 1.89
N GLY A 193 -0.32 5.29 1.03
CA GLY A 193 0.25 4.83 -0.24
C GLY A 193 1.35 3.80 -0.09
N GLN A 194 1.54 3.22 1.11
CA GLN A 194 2.64 2.32 1.42
C GLN A 194 2.50 0.99 0.66
N MET A 195 3.49 0.65 -0.16
CA MET A 195 3.58 -0.62 -0.87
C MET A 195 4.42 -1.65 -0.11
N GLY A 196 5.33 -1.19 0.75
CA GLY A 196 6.26 -2.04 1.47
C GLY A 196 7.49 -2.40 0.64
N TRP A 197 8.27 -3.36 1.15
CA TRP A 197 9.48 -3.88 0.50
C TRP A 197 9.14 -4.76 -0.69
N GLY A 198 9.73 -4.45 -1.84
CA GLY A 198 9.59 -5.25 -3.07
C GLY A 198 10.83 -5.11 -3.96
N ARG A 199 10.99 -6.05 -4.89
CA ARG A 199 12.12 -6.01 -5.84
C ARG A 199 11.77 -5.10 -7.01
N ILE A 200 12.75 -4.37 -7.54
CA ILE A 200 12.53 -3.50 -8.73
C ILE A 200 11.96 -4.29 -9.91
N GLN A 201 12.34 -5.57 -10.06
CA GLN A 201 11.88 -6.46 -11.12
C GLN A 201 10.40 -6.87 -11.00
N GLU A 202 9.81 -6.74 -9.81
CA GLU A 202 8.40 -7.04 -9.56
C GLU A 202 7.50 -5.84 -9.89
N LEU A 203 8.09 -4.67 -10.17
CA LEU A 203 7.37 -3.46 -10.55
C LEU A 203 7.14 -3.41 -12.07
N PRO A 204 6.04 -2.78 -12.53
CA PRO A 204 5.85 -2.47 -13.93
C PRO A 204 7.07 -1.77 -14.54
N GLY A 205 7.45 -2.16 -15.77
CA GLY A 205 8.71 -1.71 -16.39
C GLY A 205 8.87 -0.19 -16.51
N ILE A 206 7.76 0.54 -16.59
CA ILE A 206 7.73 2.01 -16.58
C ILE A 206 8.39 2.60 -15.31
N PHE A 207 8.26 1.92 -14.16
CA PHE A 207 8.88 2.33 -12.90
C PHE A 207 10.32 1.86 -12.79
N ALA A 208 10.61 0.64 -13.27
CA ALA A 208 11.95 0.05 -13.17
C ALA A 208 13.01 0.96 -13.81
N GLN A 209 12.68 1.60 -14.94
CA GLN A 209 13.59 2.52 -15.62
C GLN A 209 13.89 3.77 -14.77
N ALA A 210 12.87 4.39 -14.18
CA ALA A 210 13.04 5.56 -13.31
C ALA A 210 13.80 5.20 -12.02
N LEU A 211 13.48 4.05 -11.41
CA LEU A 211 14.05 3.60 -10.13
C LEU A 211 15.48 3.08 -10.25
N SER A 212 15.91 2.63 -11.43
CA SER A 212 17.29 2.21 -11.68
C SER A 212 18.33 3.33 -11.47
N THR A 213 17.90 4.59 -11.62
CA THR A 213 18.74 5.79 -11.49
C THR A 213 18.47 6.59 -10.22
N ALA A 214 17.48 6.19 -9.42
CA ALA A 214 17.16 6.87 -8.18
C ALA A 214 18.29 6.64 -7.15
N GLU A 215 18.95 7.72 -6.71
CA GLU A 215 19.85 7.69 -5.56
C GLU A 215 19.07 7.99 -4.27
N GLU A 216 19.41 7.26 -3.20
CA GLU A 216 18.84 7.40 -1.86
C GLU A 216 18.95 8.85 -1.36
N ARG A 217 17.83 9.58 -1.33
CA ARG A 217 17.75 10.83 -0.57
C ARG A 217 17.38 10.48 0.86
N GLY A 218 18.41 10.13 1.63
CA GLY A 218 18.32 9.74 3.03
C GLY A 218 17.42 10.66 3.85
N TYR A 219 16.22 10.20 4.15
CA TYR A 219 15.46 10.70 5.27
C TYR A 219 16.18 10.21 6.53
N ARG A 220 16.85 11.12 7.23
CA ARG A 220 17.54 10.84 8.48
C ARG A 220 16.46 10.42 9.49
N ARG A 221 16.26 9.11 9.67
CA ARG A 221 15.37 8.57 10.72
C ARG A 221 15.71 9.27 12.03
N SER A 222 14.74 9.97 12.61
CA SER A 222 14.80 10.21 14.05
C SER A 222 14.79 8.84 14.71
N ASP A 223 15.80 8.56 15.52
CA ASP A 223 15.93 7.31 16.27
C ASP A 223 14.69 7.08 17.15
N SER A 224 13.70 6.37 16.60
CA SER A 224 12.51 5.90 17.30
C SER A 224 12.05 4.53 16.78
N PHE A 225 12.94 3.82 16.07
CA PHE A 225 12.70 2.46 15.60
C PHE A 225 13.36 1.44 16.53
N ARG A 226 12.85 1.37 17.76
CA ARG A 226 13.06 0.27 18.73
C ARG A 226 11.91 0.28 19.74
N ARG A 227 10.77 -0.31 19.37
CA ARG A 227 9.80 -0.94 20.29
C ARG A 227 8.60 -1.54 19.55
N TRP A 228 8.81 -2.72 18.99
CA TRP A 228 7.88 -3.82 19.29
C TRP A 228 8.54 -4.62 20.43
N PHE A 229 7.73 -5.15 21.35
CA PHE A 229 8.06 -5.93 22.57
C PHE A 229 8.18 -5.18 23.92
N PRO A 230 7.45 -5.62 24.96
CA PRO A 230 7.79 -5.37 26.36
C PRO A 230 9.01 -6.23 26.79
N HIS A 231 9.71 -5.76 27.82
CA HIS A 231 11.07 -6.16 28.19
C HIS A 231 11.20 -7.61 28.69
N SER A 232 12.32 -8.26 28.35
CA SER A 232 13.14 -8.97 29.34
C SER A 232 14.57 -8.45 29.26
N GLU A 233 15.02 -7.86 30.35
CA GLU A 233 16.30 -7.19 30.51
C GLU A 233 17.39 -8.20 30.87
N SER A 234 18.48 -8.28 30.09
CA SER A 234 19.83 -8.49 30.62
C SER A 234 20.92 -8.22 29.58
N GLN A 235 21.67 -7.16 29.89
CA GLN A 235 23.10 -6.92 29.64
C GLN A 235 23.61 -6.53 28.22
N ARG A 236 24.08 -5.28 28.19
CA ARG A 236 24.93 -4.53 27.25
C ARG A 236 26.44 -4.92 27.40
N PRO A 237 27.41 -4.26 26.72
CA PRO A 237 27.46 -3.63 25.37
C PRO A 237 28.82 -3.82 24.63
N ALA A 238 28.93 -3.26 23.41
CA ALA A 238 30.05 -2.45 22.86
C ALA A 238 30.27 -2.76 21.36
N ARG A 239 30.76 -1.89 20.46
CA ARG A 239 30.98 -0.44 20.29
C ARG A 239 31.41 -0.28 18.80
N TRP A 240 31.36 0.97 18.29
CA TRP A 240 32.13 1.57 17.16
C TRP A 240 31.55 1.58 15.72
N TYR A 241 31.33 2.82 15.23
CA TYR A 241 31.44 3.32 13.83
C TYR A 241 32.88 3.88 13.61
N PRO A 242 33.32 4.47 12.46
CA PRO A 242 32.84 4.52 11.04
C PRO A 242 33.99 4.34 9.99
N GLU A 243 33.73 4.42 8.66
CA GLU A 243 34.38 5.40 7.71
C GLU A 243 34.23 5.12 6.18
N TYR A 244 33.94 6.21 5.46
CA TYR A 244 34.16 6.65 4.05
C TYR A 244 33.94 5.76 2.80
N LEU A 245 33.25 6.32 1.79
CA LEU A 245 33.88 7.01 0.63
C LEU A 245 32.89 7.76 -0.28
N ARG A 246 33.37 8.86 -0.88
CA ARG A 246 32.72 9.80 -1.83
C ARG A 246 32.88 9.33 -3.29
N TYR A 247 31.96 9.73 -4.19
CA TYR A 247 32.13 10.38 -5.52
C TYR A 247 30.79 10.27 -6.31
N ARG A 248 30.05 11.32 -6.74
CA ARG A 248 30.20 12.41 -7.75
C ARG A 248 29.57 12.09 -9.13
N GLY A 249 28.27 12.43 -9.27
CA GLY A 249 27.69 13.32 -10.29
C GLY A 249 27.36 12.81 -11.70
N SER A 250 26.10 13.02 -12.15
CA SER A 250 25.71 13.86 -13.31
C SER A 250 24.18 13.85 -13.55
N ARG A 251 23.69 14.79 -14.38
CA ARG A 251 22.34 15.41 -14.42
C ARG A 251 21.53 14.96 -15.70
N PRO A 252 20.31 15.46 -16.02
CA PRO A 252 19.06 14.66 -16.09
C PRO A 252 18.29 14.67 -17.45
N SER A 253 17.23 13.85 -17.59
CA SER A 253 16.01 14.09 -18.44
C SER A 253 14.95 12.98 -18.22
N HIS A 254 13.73 13.26 -17.73
CA HIS A 254 12.44 13.59 -18.40
C HIS A 254 11.38 12.46 -18.33
N SER A 255 10.57 12.45 -17.27
CA SER A 255 9.17 11.97 -17.17
C SER A 255 8.68 12.20 -15.73
N ALA A 256 7.41 12.61 -15.54
CA ALA A 256 6.91 13.15 -14.27
C ALA A 256 5.92 12.21 -13.57
N GLU A 257 6.44 11.24 -12.84
CA GLU A 257 5.74 10.47 -11.81
C GLU A 257 6.61 10.45 -10.54
N THR A 258 6.01 10.54 -9.34
CA THR A 258 6.77 10.66 -8.08
C THR A 258 6.58 9.47 -7.19
N VAL A 259 7.67 8.72 -7.05
CA VAL A 259 7.86 7.66 -6.08
C VAL A 259 8.77 8.19 -4.98
N ALA A 260 8.38 8.03 -3.71
CA ALA A 260 9.26 8.29 -2.57
C ALA A 260 9.91 6.97 -2.11
N ASP A 261 11.25 6.95 -2.06
CA ASP A 261 12.07 5.76 -1.80
C ASP A 261 12.46 5.65 -0.29
N HIS A 262 11.87 4.65 0.37
CA HIS A 262 12.22 3.96 1.62
C HIS A 262 13.36 2.94 1.53
N GLU A 263 14.56 3.18 2.08
CA GLU A 263 15.59 2.19 2.47
C GLU A 263 16.03 1.11 1.44
N ARG A 264 17.35 0.94 1.26
CA ARG A 264 17.94 -0.22 0.58
C ARG A 264 18.58 -1.18 1.57
N ARG A 265 18.44 -2.49 1.33
CA ARG A 265 19.27 -3.51 1.96
C ARG A 265 19.89 -4.42 0.88
N PRO A 266 21.17 -4.79 1.00
CA PRO A 266 21.71 -5.85 0.16
C PRO A 266 21.07 -7.19 0.57
N GLY A 267 20.65 -7.97 -0.41
CA GLY A 267 20.10 -9.31 -0.20
C GLY A 267 21.10 -10.22 0.50
N SER A 268 20.66 -10.92 1.53
CA SER A 268 21.40 -11.99 2.18
C SER A 268 21.63 -13.13 1.18
N GLY A 269 22.89 -13.47 0.94
CA GLY A 269 23.27 -14.71 0.22
C GLY A 269 23.08 -15.96 1.06
#